data_AF-A0A3R6TL72-F1
#
_entry.id   AF-A0A3R6TL72-F1
#
_cell.length_a   1.000
_cell.length_b   1.000
_cell.length_c   1.000
_cell.angle_alpha   90.00
_cell.angle_beta   90.00
_cell.angle_gamma   90.00
#
_symmetry.space_group_name_H-M   'P 1'
#
loop_
_entity.id
_entity.type
_entity.pdbx_description
1 polymer ?
#
loop_
_entity_poly.entity_id
_entity_poly.type
_entity_poly.pdbx_seq_one_letter_code
_entity_poly.pdbx_strand_id
1 'polypeptide(L)'
;MPRNRRFATVEKSYITDIERERCKKVAAAYAELYELESILVLDVGRYGFVKLQYYTPEYGFNDVITYTDSESMFEDLWQEWLDTRLYLFAKGTPMLEMGYEEIFKCLPEEKQKELLEQKAVFAKMAEIELK
;
A
#
# COMPACT_ATOMS: atom_id res chain seq x y z
N MET A 1 -24.86 -2.33 47.47
CA MET A 1 -24.15 -1.89 46.25
C MET A 1 -23.16 -0.79 46.60
N PRO A 2 -21.87 -0.92 46.29
CA PRO A 2 -21.01 0.22 45.98
C PRO A 2 -20.75 0.28 44.47
N ARG A 3 -20.88 1.50 43.93
CA ARG A 3 -20.55 1.86 42.55
C ARG A 3 -19.04 1.97 42.38
N ASN A 4 -18.60 1.71 41.15
CA ASN A 4 -17.47 2.34 40.48
C ASN A 4 -16.05 2.08 40.99
N ARG A 5 -15.36 1.15 40.32
CA ARG A 5 -14.05 1.44 39.71
C ARG A 5 -14.00 0.76 38.34
N ARG A 6 -14.38 1.49 37.29
CA ARG A 6 -13.86 1.19 35.96
C ARG A 6 -12.37 1.50 36.03
N PHE A 7 -11.54 0.49 36.16
CA PHE A 7 -10.14 0.63 35.78
C PHE A 7 -10.16 0.94 34.29
N ALA A 8 -9.83 2.17 33.92
CA ALA A 8 -9.47 2.46 32.54
C ALA A 8 -8.13 1.76 32.31
N THR A 9 -8.17 0.51 31.85
CA THR A 9 -7.01 -0.11 31.22
C THR A 9 -6.66 0.76 30.02
N VAL A 10 -5.53 1.46 30.09
CA VAL A 10 -5.00 2.16 28.92
C VAL A 10 -4.74 1.08 27.88
N GLU A 11 -5.57 1.05 26.84
CA GLU A 11 -5.41 0.15 25.73
C GLU A 11 -4.09 0.50 25.02
N LYS A 12 -3.18 -0.47 24.92
CA LYS A 12 -1.92 -0.29 24.19
C LYS A 12 -2.22 0.12 22.75
N SER A 13 -1.65 1.23 22.29
CA SER A 13 -1.63 1.63 20.88
C SER A 13 -0.32 1.21 20.24
N TYR A 14 -0.40 0.79 18.98
CA TYR A 14 0.73 0.34 18.16
C TYR A 14 1.06 1.33 17.03
N ILE A 15 0.17 2.29 16.79
CA ILE A 15 0.37 3.43 15.91
C ILE A 15 0.17 4.74 16.69
N THR A 16 0.87 5.80 16.30
CA THR A 16 0.65 7.15 16.85
C THR A 16 -0.45 7.86 16.07
N ASP A 17 -1.12 8.86 16.66
CA ASP A 17 -2.11 9.65 15.91
C ASP A 17 -1.49 10.34 14.68
N ILE A 18 -0.24 10.78 14.80
CA ILE A 18 0.52 11.39 13.69
C ILE A 18 0.72 10.40 12.55
N GLU A 19 1.22 9.20 12.85
CA GLU A 19 1.41 8.17 11.81
C GLU A 19 0.09 7.69 11.23
N ARG A 20 -0.96 7.60 12.04
CA ARG A 20 -2.28 7.21 11.56
C ARG A 20 -2.81 8.22 10.54
N GLU A 21 -2.68 9.52 10.79
CA GLU A 21 -3.07 10.55 9.81
C GLU A 21 -2.18 10.53 8.55
N ARG A 22 -0.89 10.26 8.68
CA ARG A 22 0.01 10.10 7.52
C ARG A 22 -0.37 8.88 6.67
N CYS A 23 -0.63 7.72 7.28
CA CYS A 23 -1.09 6.53 6.58
C CYS A 23 -2.42 6.74 5.85
N LYS A 24 -3.34 7.56 6.39
CA LYS A 24 -4.57 7.92 5.67
C LYS A 24 -4.27 8.65 4.36
N LYS A 25 -3.29 9.56 4.36
CA LYS A 25 -2.86 10.27 3.14
C LYS A 25 -2.23 9.32 2.14
N VAL A 26 -1.39 8.39 2.61
CA VAL A 26 -0.81 7.32 1.78
C VAL A 26 -1.91 6.45 1.16
N ALA A 27 -2.87 5.97 1.95
CA ALA A 27 -4.00 5.17 1.44
C ALA A 27 -4.81 5.93 0.38
N ALA A 28 -5.06 7.23 0.61
CA ALA A 28 -5.77 8.07 -0.35
C ALA A 28 -4.97 8.29 -1.64
N ALA A 29 -3.64 8.44 -1.56
CA ALA A 29 -2.79 8.63 -2.73
C ALA A 29 -2.80 7.43 -3.68
N TYR A 30 -2.95 6.22 -3.15
CA TYR A 30 -3.00 4.97 -3.91
C TYR A 30 -4.41 4.43 -4.12
N ALA A 31 -5.46 5.25 -3.97
CA ALA A 31 -6.84 4.80 -4.11
C ALA A 31 -7.14 4.15 -5.47
N GLU A 32 -6.44 4.57 -6.54
CA GLU A 32 -6.59 3.96 -7.88
C GLU A 32 -6.18 2.48 -7.92
N LEU A 33 -5.28 2.06 -7.04
CA LEU A 33 -4.81 0.68 -6.99
C LEU A 33 -5.93 -0.26 -6.52
N TYR A 34 -6.87 0.23 -5.70
CA TYR A 34 -8.02 -0.54 -5.21
C TYR A 34 -9.07 -0.83 -6.29
N GLU A 35 -9.03 -0.08 -7.41
CA GLU A 35 -9.91 -0.31 -8.56
C GLU A 35 -9.26 -1.24 -9.60
N LEU A 36 -7.93 -1.22 -9.70
CA LEU A 36 -7.17 -2.00 -10.67
C LEU A 36 -6.89 -3.41 -10.18
N GLU A 37 -6.67 -3.58 -8.88
CA GLU A 37 -6.28 -4.84 -8.26
C GLU A 37 -7.23 -5.25 -7.15
N SER A 38 -7.29 -6.55 -6.85
CA SER A 38 -8.04 -7.07 -5.69
C SER A 38 -7.29 -6.85 -4.38
N ILE A 39 -6.85 -5.62 -4.14
CA ILE A 39 -6.18 -5.20 -2.93
C ILE A 39 -7.03 -4.17 -2.16
N LEU A 40 -6.93 -4.19 -0.84
CA LEU A 40 -7.63 -3.24 0.01
C LEU A 40 -6.73 -2.82 1.16
N VAL A 41 -6.72 -1.53 1.52
CA VAL A 41 -6.06 -1.06 2.74
C VAL A 41 -7.09 -0.49 3.71
N LEU A 42 -7.09 -1.00 4.94
CA LEU A 42 -8.06 -0.67 5.98
C LEU A 42 -7.39 -0.07 7.22
N ASP A 43 -7.95 1.02 7.73
CA ASP A 43 -7.61 1.57 9.05
C ASP A 43 -8.22 0.68 10.14
N VAL A 44 -7.37 0.00 10.91
CA VAL A 44 -7.76 -0.90 12.01
C VAL A 44 -7.54 -0.25 13.38
N GLY A 45 -7.56 1.08 13.44
CA GLY A 45 -7.50 1.87 14.66
C GLY A 45 -6.14 1.78 15.34
N ARG A 46 -6.12 1.39 16.62
CA ARG A 46 -4.90 1.36 17.44
C ARG A 46 -3.83 0.39 16.93
N TYR A 47 -4.18 -0.50 16.00
CA TYR A 47 -3.27 -1.48 15.39
C TYR A 47 -2.61 -0.97 14.10
N GLY A 48 -3.03 0.20 13.58
CA GLY A 48 -2.49 0.78 12.35
C GLY A 48 -3.36 0.50 11.12
N PHE A 49 -2.72 0.14 10.01
CA PHE A 49 -3.38 -0.16 8.74
C PHE A 49 -3.10 -1.59 8.30
N VAL A 50 -4.04 -2.21 7.59
CA VAL A 50 -3.90 -3.56 7.04
C VAL A 50 -4.14 -3.56 5.54
N LYS A 51 -3.15 -4.02 4.76
CA LYS A 51 -3.30 -4.36 3.34
C LYS A 51 -3.73 -5.81 3.23
N LEU A 52 -4.82 -6.05 2.51
CA LEU A 52 -5.39 -7.36 2.21
C LEU A 52 -5.23 -7.62 0.71
N GLN A 53 -4.69 -8.77 0.32
CA GLN A 53 -4.44 -9.10 -1.09
C GLN A 53 -4.82 -10.53 -1.45
N TYR A 54 -5.06 -10.75 -2.75
CA TYR A 54 -5.33 -12.05 -3.35
C TYR A 54 -6.47 -12.81 -2.69
N TYR A 55 -7.65 -12.19 -2.70
CA TYR A 55 -8.86 -12.83 -2.20
C TYR A 55 -9.29 -14.00 -3.07
N THR A 56 -9.50 -15.16 -2.45
CA THR A 56 -10.19 -16.30 -3.03
C THR A 56 -11.41 -16.64 -2.16
N PRO A 57 -12.60 -16.89 -2.72
CA PRO A 57 -13.80 -17.16 -1.93
C PRO A 57 -13.65 -18.30 -0.92
N GLU A 58 -12.85 -19.31 -1.24
CA GLU A 58 -12.67 -20.51 -0.42
C GLU A 58 -11.68 -20.32 0.73
N TYR A 59 -10.67 -19.45 0.57
CA TYR A 59 -9.56 -19.32 1.52
C TYR A 59 -9.41 -17.92 2.13
N GLY A 60 -10.16 -16.94 1.63
CA GLY A 60 -10.01 -15.54 2.03
C GLY A 60 -8.80 -14.89 1.36
N PHE A 61 -8.19 -13.93 2.06
CA PHE A 61 -6.99 -13.23 1.59
C PHE A 61 -5.74 -14.06 1.86
N ASN A 62 -4.90 -14.24 0.85
CA ASN A 62 -3.62 -14.95 1.02
C ASN A 62 -2.64 -14.12 1.84
N ASP A 63 -2.60 -12.80 1.59
CA ASP A 63 -1.68 -11.89 2.25
C ASP A 63 -2.41 -10.85 3.09
N VAL A 64 -1.91 -10.69 4.32
CA VAL A 64 -2.38 -9.71 5.31
C VAL A 64 -1.14 -9.01 5.88
N ILE A 65 -0.90 -7.78 5.45
CA ILE A 65 0.27 -7.00 5.85
C ILE A 65 -0.18 -5.85 6.73
N THR A 66 0.49 -5.63 7.86
CA THR A 66 0.15 -4.57 8.82
C THR A 66 1.20 -3.48 8.82
N TYR A 67 0.76 -2.22 8.83
CA TYR A 67 1.62 -1.04 8.87
C TYR A 67 1.32 -0.20 10.10
N THR A 68 2.37 0.25 10.76
CA THR A 68 2.30 1.20 11.89
C THR A 68 3.03 2.51 11.59
N ASP A 69 3.63 2.61 10.40
CA ASP A 69 4.31 3.80 9.90
C ASP A 69 3.98 4.00 8.41
N SER A 70 3.96 5.26 8.02
CA SER A 70 3.55 5.70 6.68
C SER A 70 4.62 5.48 5.61
N GLU A 71 5.89 5.43 5.99
CA GLU A 71 7.01 5.23 5.05
C GLU A 71 7.01 3.80 4.50
N SER A 72 6.90 2.79 5.37
CA SER A 72 6.82 1.38 4.95
C SER A 72 5.57 1.10 4.11
N MET A 73 4.42 1.68 4.50
CA MET A 73 3.19 1.58 3.74
C MET A 73 3.30 2.23 2.35
N PHE A 74 3.97 3.38 2.26
CA PHE A 74 4.15 4.10 1.00
C PHE A 74 5.04 3.31 0.02
N GLU A 75 6.17 2.79 0.49
CA GLU A 75 7.11 2.03 -0.35
C GLU A 75 6.50 0.72 -0.84
N ASP A 76 5.76 0.03 0.03
CA ASP A 76 5.07 -1.20 -0.35
C ASP A 76 3.97 -0.93 -1.40
N LEU A 77 3.11 0.08 -1.20
CA LEU A 77 2.07 0.42 -2.19
C LEU A 77 2.66 0.98 -3.50
N TRP A 78 3.80 1.68 -3.43
CA TRP A 78 4.54 2.10 -4.62
C TRP A 78 4.97 0.89 -5.46
N GLN A 79 5.53 -0.13 -4.82
CA GLN A 79 5.98 -1.35 -5.49
C GLN A 79 4.80 -2.08 -6.13
N GLU A 80 3.69 -2.26 -5.39
CA GLU A 80 2.47 -2.87 -5.91
C GLU A 80 1.91 -2.13 -7.13
N TRP A 81 1.91 -0.80 -7.07
CA TRP A 81 1.49 0.03 -8.19
C TRP A 81 2.39 -0.17 -9.41
N LEU A 82 3.71 -0.15 -9.23
CA LEU A 82 4.67 -0.33 -10.31
C LEU A 82 4.52 -1.72 -10.94
N ASP A 83 4.44 -2.77 -10.13
CA ASP A 83 4.27 -4.14 -10.57
C ASP A 83 2.97 -4.33 -11.35
N THR A 84 1.86 -3.74 -10.87
CA THR A 84 0.58 -3.71 -11.59
C THR A 84 0.72 -3.07 -12.97
N ARG A 85 1.41 -1.92 -13.07
CA ARG A 85 1.64 -1.25 -14.36
C ARG A 85 2.46 -2.13 -15.29
N LEU A 86 3.54 -2.74 -14.79
CA LEU A 86 4.41 -3.62 -15.58
C LEU A 86 3.66 -4.88 -16.05
N TYR A 87 2.85 -5.49 -15.19
CA TYR A 87 1.96 -6.59 -15.55
C TYR A 87 1.03 -6.18 -16.71
N LEU A 88 0.35 -5.03 -16.59
CA LEU A 88 -0.57 -4.55 -17.62
C LEU A 88 0.15 -4.27 -18.96
N PHE A 89 1.39 -3.78 -18.92
CA PHE A 89 2.23 -3.62 -20.12
C PHE A 89 2.60 -4.95 -20.77
N ALA A 90 2.96 -5.94 -19.96
CA ALA A 90 3.39 -7.25 -20.45
C ALA A 90 2.24 -8.15 -20.89
N LYS A 91 1.03 -7.91 -20.36
CA LYS A 91 -0.17 -8.73 -20.61
C LYS A 91 -0.45 -8.89 -22.11
N GLY A 92 -0.52 -10.14 -22.55
CA GLY A 92 -0.76 -10.49 -23.96
C GLY A 92 0.48 -10.45 -24.84
N THR A 93 1.67 -10.26 -24.27
CA THR A 93 2.95 -10.30 -24.97
C THR A 93 3.85 -11.39 -24.39
N PRO A 94 4.95 -11.79 -25.08
CA PRO A 94 5.94 -12.71 -24.51
C PRO A 94 6.65 -12.18 -23.25
N MET A 95 6.58 -10.87 -22.98
CA MET A 95 7.18 -10.28 -21.77
C MET A 95 6.48 -10.73 -20.49
N LEU A 96 5.27 -11.30 -20.56
CA LEU A 96 4.52 -11.74 -19.39
C LEU A 96 5.22 -12.85 -18.59
N GLU A 97 6.10 -13.61 -19.25
CA GLU A 97 6.90 -14.68 -18.64
C GLU A 97 8.19 -14.15 -17.97
N MET A 98 8.48 -12.86 -18.10
CA MET A 98 9.68 -12.22 -17.56
C MET A 98 9.42 -11.71 -16.13
N GLY A 99 10.51 -11.51 -15.36
CA GLY A 99 10.39 -10.83 -14.08
C GLY A 99 10.08 -9.34 -14.25
N TYR A 100 9.41 -8.70 -13.27
CA TYR A 100 9.06 -7.27 -13.34
C TYR A 100 10.28 -6.36 -13.58
N GLU A 101 11.41 -6.64 -12.95
CA GLU A 101 12.65 -5.89 -13.19
C GLU A 101 13.13 -6.01 -14.65
N GLU A 102 12.97 -7.18 -15.25
CA GLU A 102 13.34 -7.42 -16.65
C GLU A 102 12.37 -6.72 -17.60
N ILE A 103 11.06 -6.79 -17.31
CA ILE A 103 10.03 -6.06 -18.06
C ILE A 103 10.35 -4.56 -18.04
N PHE A 104 10.66 -4.00 -16.86
CA PHE A 104 11.01 -2.60 -16.69
C PHE A 104 12.21 -2.20 -17.57
N LYS A 105 13.28 -3.02 -17.57
CA LYS A 105 14.49 -2.79 -18.40
C LYS A 105 14.22 -2.86 -19.90
N CYS A 106 13.19 -3.59 -20.33
CA CYS A 106 12.79 -3.66 -21.73
C CYS A 106 11.95 -2.45 -22.20
N LEU A 107 11.41 -1.64 -21.28
CA LEU A 107 10.65 -0.44 -21.64
C LEU A 107 11.57 0.64 -22.24
N PRO A 108 11.06 1.49 -23.15
CA PRO A 108 11.78 2.69 -23.58
C PRO A 108 12.19 3.56 -22.39
N GLU A 109 13.35 4.23 -22.46
CA GLU A 109 13.87 5.09 -21.38
C GLU A 109 12.86 6.15 -20.92
N GLU A 110 12.12 6.74 -21.86
CA GLU A 110 11.06 7.70 -21.57
C GLU A 110 9.97 7.10 -20.68
N LYS A 111 9.58 5.85 -20.93
CA LYS A 111 8.56 5.15 -20.13
C LYS A 111 9.10 4.72 -18.77
N GLN A 112 10.34 4.27 -18.69
CA GLN A 112 11.00 4.00 -17.41
C GLN A 112 11.01 5.26 -16.53
N LYS A 113 11.38 6.39 -17.13
CA LYS A 113 11.41 7.69 -16.45
C LYS A 113 10.02 8.15 -16.00
N GLU A 114 9.02 8.07 -16.87
CA GLU A 114 7.61 8.41 -16.54
C GLU A 114 7.11 7.61 -15.33
N LEU A 115 7.35 6.29 -15.30
CA LEU A 115 6.99 5.46 -14.16
C LEU A 115 7.69 5.93 -12.90
N LEU A 116 9.02 6.12 -12.91
CA LEU A 116 9.76 6.55 -11.71
C LEU A 116 9.36 7.95 -11.23
N GLU A 117 9.07 8.88 -12.14
CA GLU A 117 8.59 10.23 -11.80
C GLU A 117 7.20 10.20 -11.15
N GLN A 118 6.36 9.20 -11.48
CA GLN A 118 5.06 9.02 -10.83
C GLN A 118 5.20 8.76 -9.32
N LYS A 119 6.29 8.13 -8.86
CA LYS A 119 6.56 7.97 -7.42
C LYS A 119 6.59 9.32 -6.70
N ALA A 120 7.18 10.35 -7.32
CA ALA A 120 7.24 11.69 -6.75
C ALA A 120 5.85 12.36 -6.69
N VAL A 121 4.97 12.06 -7.66
CA VAL A 121 3.58 12.52 -7.64
C VAL A 121 2.83 11.91 -6.45
N PHE A 122 2.93 10.60 -6.24
CA PHE A 122 2.32 9.94 -5.08
C PHE A 122 2.91 10.42 -3.77
N ALA A 123 4.22 10.61 -3.68
CA ALA A 123 4.88 11.14 -2.48
C ALA A 123 4.33 12.52 -2.11
N LYS A 124 4.15 13.40 -3.11
CA LYS A 124 3.53 14.71 -2.92
C LYS A 124 2.08 14.62 -2.43
N MET A 125 1.29 13.70 -3.00
CA MET A 125 -0.11 13.49 -2.58
C MET A 125 -0.21 12.93 -1.16
N ALA A 126 0.71 12.04 -0.79
CA ALA A 126 0.80 11.43 0.53
C ALA A 126 1.48 12.33 1.58
N GLU A 127 2.07 13.45 1.15
CA GLU A 127 2.94 14.31 1.97
C GLU A 127 4.13 13.56 2.59
N ILE A 128 4.76 12.68 1.80
CA ILE A 128 5.97 11.92 2.16
C ILE A 128 7.20 12.60 1.55
N GLU A 129 8.26 12.74 2.36
CA GLU A 129 9.58 13.14 1.88
C GLU A 129 10.32 11.93 1.32
N LEU A 130 10.70 11.99 0.04
CA LEU A 130 11.56 10.98 -0.57
C LEU A 130 13.00 11.18 -0.10
N LYS A 131 13.66 10.10 0.33
CA LYS A 131 15.06 10.09 0.78
C LYS A 131 16.03 9.89 -0.38
#